data_AF-A0A202DTN5-F1
#
_entry.id   AF-A0A202DTN5-F1
#
_cell.length_a   1.000
_cell.length_b   1.000
_cell.length_c   1.000
_cell.angle_alpha   90.00
_cell.angle_beta   90.00
_cell.angle_gamma   90.00
#
_symmetry.space_group_name_H-M   'P 1'
#
loop_
_entity.id
_entity.type
_entity.pdbx_description
1 polymer ?
#
loop_
_entity_poly.entity_id
_entity_poly.type
_entity_poly.pdbx_seq_one_letter_code
_entity_poly.pdbx_strand_id
1 'polypeptide(L)'
;MKVVVLYHPNTEQAGLVQDFARDYQRFKNKKLELISLETLQGSNLARLYDVTQYPAFLALDSSGSLQRMWQGTPIPLLNELDYYTYDLQHADYAGGLAHQLRLVPSPTP
;
A
#
# COMPACT_ATOMS: atom_id res chain seq x y z
N MET A 1 -7.73 2.87 -0.65
CA MET A 1 -7.40 2.00 0.49
C MET A 1 -6.23 1.15 0.07
N LYS A 2 -5.23 1.10 0.92
CA LYS A 2 -4.00 0.35 0.70
C LYS A 2 -3.61 -0.37 1.98
N VAL A 3 -2.88 -1.47 1.83
CA VAL A 3 -2.30 -2.19 2.95
C VAL A 3 -0.78 -2.07 2.86
N VAL A 4 -0.21 -1.53 3.93
CA VAL A 4 1.23 -1.40 4.13
C VAL A 4 1.69 -2.47 5.10
N VAL A 5 2.78 -3.17 4.79
CA VAL A 5 3.36 -4.19 5.66
C VAL A 5 4.72 -3.71 6.14
N LEU A 6 4.86 -3.52 7.44
CA LEU A 6 6.12 -3.20 8.10
C LEU A 6 6.78 -4.49 8.56
N TYR A 7 8.03 -4.69 8.17
CA TYR A 7 8.78 -5.90 8.53
C TYR A 7 10.29 -5.62 8.63
N HIS A 8 10.99 -6.51 9.31
CA HIS A 8 12.45 -6.55 9.28
C HIS A 8 12.92 -7.51 8.18
N PRO A 9 13.70 -7.05 7.19
CA PRO A 9 14.12 -7.89 6.06
C PRO A 9 15.18 -8.94 6.44
N ASN A 10 15.93 -8.71 7.52
CA ASN A 10 17.03 -9.57 7.96
C ASN A 10 16.65 -10.51 9.11
N THR A 11 15.37 -10.87 9.25
CA THR A 11 14.88 -11.79 10.30
C THR A 11 14.18 -12.99 9.69
N GLU A 12 14.00 -14.05 10.47
CA GLU A 12 13.33 -15.28 10.04
C GLU A 12 11.90 -15.02 9.53
N GLN A 13 11.22 -14.01 10.06
CA GLN A 13 9.87 -13.61 9.66
C GLN A 13 9.82 -12.92 8.28
N ALA A 14 10.96 -12.51 7.70
CA ALA A 14 11.00 -11.84 6.41
C ALA A 14 10.48 -12.72 5.27
N GLY A 15 10.89 -14.00 5.26
CA GLY A 15 10.43 -14.98 4.26
C GLY A 15 8.92 -15.15 4.30
N LEU A 16 8.35 -15.26 5.51
CA LEU A 16 6.90 -15.36 5.71
C LEU A 16 6.15 -14.15 5.14
N VAL A 17 6.64 -12.93 5.36
CA VAL A 17 6.01 -11.71 4.81
C VAL A 17 6.10 -11.67 3.29
N GLN A 18 7.26 -12.01 2.73
CA GLN A 18 7.49 -11.99 1.28
C GLN A 18 6.65 -13.04 0.54
N ASP A 19 6.58 -14.26 1.08
CA ASP A 19 5.74 -15.32 0.52
C ASP A 19 4.26 -14.97 0.62
N PHE A 20 3.82 -14.43 1.76
CA PHE A 20 2.45 -13.95 1.93
C PHE A 20 2.11 -12.86 0.90
N ALA A 21 2.98 -11.89 0.67
CA ALA A 21 2.76 -10.83 -0.32
C ALA A 21 2.73 -11.38 -1.75
N ARG A 22 3.57 -12.37 -2.07
CA ARG A 22 3.58 -13.06 -3.36
C ARG A 22 2.28 -13.81 -3.59
N ASP A 23 1.81 -14.55 -2.59
CA ASP A 23 0.54 -15.28 -2.64
C ASP A 23 -0.65 -14.32 -2.76
N TYR A 24 -0.62 -13.22 -2.02
CA TYR A 24 -1.63 -12.17 -2.12
C TYR A 24 -1.73 -11.62 -3.54
N GLN A 25 -0.59 -11.31 -4.17
CA GLN A 25 -0.57 -10.87 -5.56
C GLN A 25 -1.08 -11.95 -6.52
N ARG A 26 -0.70 -13.21 -6.29
CA ARG A 26 -1.12 -14.35 -7.13
C ARG A 26 -2.62 -14.62 -7.05
N PHE A 27 -3.21 -14.59 -5.86
CA PHE A 27 -4.61 -14.98 -5.64
C PHE A 27 -5.60 -13.83 -5.72
N LYS A 28 -5.18 -12.60 -5.37
CA LYS A 28 -6.06 -11.42 -5.34
C LYS A 28 -5.79 -10.45 -6.48
N ASN A 29 -4.74 -10.64 -7.27
CA ASN A 29 -4.30 -9.70 -8.32
C ASN A 29 -4.08 -8.26 -7.80
N LYS A 30 -3.77 -8.13 -6.52
CA LYS A 30 -3.53 -6.86 -5.80
C LYS A 30 -2.16 -6.88 -5.17
N LYS A 31 -1.53 -5.71 -5.00
CA LYS A 31 -0.20 -5.60 -4.40
C LYS A 31 -0.28 -5.03 -2.97
N LEU A 32 0.53 -5.59 -2.08
CA LEU A 32 0.80 -5.04 -0.76
C LEU A 32 2.04 -4.16 -0.84
N GLU A 33 2.05 -3.06 -0.09
CA GLU A 33 3.21 -2.17 0.00
C GLU A 33 4.13 -2.67 1.12
N LEU A 34 5.23 -3.34 0.75
CA LEU A 34 6.21 -3.84 1.71
C LEU A 34 7.23 -2.75 2.07
N ILE A 35 7.33 -2.39 3.34
CA ILE A 35 8.26 -1.37 3.83
C ILE A 35 9.16 -1.97 4.91
N SER A 36 10.46 -1.82 4.71
CA SER A 36 11.46 -2.24 5.69
C SER A 36 11.54 -1.24 6.85
N LEU A 37 11.58 -1.74 8.08
CA LEU A 37 11.80 -0.95 9.29
C LEU A 37 13.21 -0.34 9.39
N GLU A 38 14.14 -0.83 8.58
CA GLU A 38 15.50 -0.29 8.46
C GLU A 38 15.53 1.03 7.66
N THR A 39 14.40 1.39 7.03
CA THR A 39 14.24 2.67 6.33
C THR A 39 13.69 3.76 7.25
N LEU A 40 14.01 5.02 6.93
CA LEU A 40 13.41 6.17 7.62
C LEU A 40 11.87 6.17 7.51
N GLN A 41 11.34 5.82 6.34
CA GLN A 41 9.89 5.72 6.14
C GLN A 41 9.26 4.65 7.04
N GLY A 42 9.85 3.46 7.09
CA GLY A 42 9.34 2.35 7.91
C GLY A 42 9.37 2.66 9.40
N SER A 43 10.49 3.17 9.91
CA SER A 43 10.61 3.56 11.31
C SER A 43 9.66 4.71 11.70
N ASN A 44 9.44 5.69 10.82
CA ASN A 44 8.47 6.76 11.05
C ASN A 44 7.03 6.24 11.05
N LEU A 45 6.67 5.36 10.11
CA LEU A 45 5.32 4.76 10.06
C LEU A 45 5.05 3.91 11.30
N ALA A 46 6.04 3.13 11.76
CA ALA A 46 5.91 2.33 12.98
C ALA A 46 5.62 3.22 14.20
N ARG A 47 6.30 4.37 14.32
CA ARG A 47 6.03 5.34 15.39
C ARG A 47 4.68 6.04 15.23
N LEU A 48 4.33 6.44 14.00
CA LEU A 48 3.10 7.17 13.72
C LEU A 48 1.85 6.37 14.09
N TYR A 49 1.87 5.06 13.87
CA TYR A 49 0.74 4.16 14.14
C TYR A 49 0.94 3.30 15.40
N ASP A 50 1.91 3.64 16.25
CA ASP A 50 2.22 2.93 17.50
C ASP A 50 2.36 1.41 17.33
N VAL A 51 3.14 0.99 16.33
CA VAL A 51 3.45 -0.41 16.07
C VAL A 51 4.44 -0.93 17.11
N THR A 52 4.05 -2.01 17.79
CA THR A 52 4.78 -2.62 18.91
C THR A 52 5.27 -4.03 18.62
N GLN A 53 4.65 -4.75 17.67
CA GLN A 53 5.02 -6.11 17.29
C GLN A 53 5.16 -6.25 15.78
N TYR A 54 6.06 -7.13 15.35
CA TYR A 54 6.38 -7.33 13.94
C TYR A 54 6.23 -8.80 13.51
N PRO A 55 5.84 -9.06 12.25
CA PRO A 55 5.48 -8.07 11.22
C PRO A 55 4.15 -7.35 11.53
N ALA A 56 3.92 -6.20 10.92
CA ALA A 56 2.69 -5.43 11.10
C ALA A 56 2.03 -5.08 9.77
N PHE A 57 0.72 -5.28 9.68
CA PHE A 57 -0.10 -4.98 8.51
C PHE A 57 -1.01 -3.81 8.86
N LEU A 58 -0.91 -2.72 8.10
CA LEU A 58 -1.64 -1.48 8.30
C LEU A 58 -2.59 -1.25 7.13
N ALA A 59 -3.90 -1.36 7.38
CA ALA A 59 -4.92 -0.97 6.42
C ALA A 59 -5.19 0.53 6.55
N LEU A 60 -4.85 1.29 5.52
CA LEU A 60 -4.99 2.74 5.46
C LEU A 60 -6.03 3.13 4.41
N ASP A 61 -6.84 4.14 4.70
CA ASP A 61 -7.70 4.75 3.69
C ASP A 61 -6.91 5.70 2.76
N SER A 62 -7.61 6.41 1.87
CA SER A 62 -6.98 7.39 0.97
C SER A 62 -6.44 8.65 1.67
N SER A 63 -6.91 8.95 2.88
CA SER A 63 -6.41 10.07 3.70
C SER A 63 -5.18 9.70 4.53
N GLY A 64 -4.84 8.41 4.60
CA GLY A 64 -3.82 7.88 5.50
C GLY A 64 -4.36 7.54 6.89
N SER A 65 -5.67 7.58 7.12
CA SER A 65 -6.24 7.20 8.41
C SER A 65 -6.21 5.68 8.57
N LEU A 66 -5.77 5.23 9.75
CA LEU A 66 -5.70 3.81 10.10
C LEU A 66 -7.11 3.23 10.27
N GLN A 67 -7.45 2.26 9.41
CA GLN A 67 -8.72 1.55 9.45
C GLN A 67 -8.62 0.28 10.29
N ARG A 68 -7.50 -0.44 10.13
CA ARG A 68 -7.23 -1.70 10.84
C ARG A 68 -5.73 -1.96 10.91
N MET A 69 -5.32 -2.63 11.98
CA MET A 69 -3.93 -3.04 12.20
C MET A 69 -3.89 -4.48 12.71
N TRP A 70 -2.96 -5.26 12.16
CA TRP A 70 -2.58 -6.58 12.66
C TRP A 70 -1.09 -6.56 12.97
N GLN A 71 -0.67 -7.13 14.09
CA GLN A 71 0.73 -7.10 14.53
C GLN A 71 1.14 -8.47 15.07
N GLY A 72 2.39 -8.85 14.81
CA GLY A 72 2.96 -10.11 15.28
C GLY A 72 2.32 -11.34 14.64
N THR A 73 2.14 -12.38 15.44
CA THR A 73 1.49 -13.63 15.05
C THR A 73 0.21 -13.84 15.86
N PRO A 74 -0.87 -14.36 15.24
CA PRO A 74 -0.98 -14.79 13.84
C PRO A 74 -1.06 -13.62 12.85
N ILE A 75 -0.52 -13.83 11.64
CA ILE A 75 -0.67 -12.89 10.52
C ILE A 75 -2.13 -12.92 9.99
N PRO A 76 -2.61 -11.82 9.36
CA PRO A 76 -3.95 -11.79 8.79
C PRO A 76 -4.11 -12.80 7.64
N LEU A 77 -5.35 -13.19 7.37
CA LEU A 77 -5.71 -13.98 6.22
C LEU A 77 -5.75 -13.13 4.94
N LEU A 78 -5.51 -13.76 3.79
CA LEU A 78 -5.61 -13.09 2.49
C LEU A 78 -6.98 -12.42 2.29
N ASN A 79 -8.07 -13.08 2.70
CA ASN A 79 -9.42 -12.55 2.56
C ASN A 79 -9.70 -11.36 3.50
N GLU A 80 -9.02 -11.27 4.64
CA GLU A 80 -9.18 -10.13 5.55
C GLU A 80 -8.59 -8.86 4.93
N LEU A 81 -7.44 -8.95 4.25
CA LEU A 81 -6.82 -7.80 3.60
C LEU A 81 -7.52 -7.38 2.31
N ASP A 82 -8.23 -8.30 1.66
CA ASP A 82 -8.95 -8.05 0.39
C ASP A 82 -10.02 -6.96 0.50
N TYR A 83 -10.64 -6.83 1.68
CA TYR A 83 -11.59 -5.76 1.97
C TYR A 83 -10.95 -4.37 1.96
N TYR A 84 -9.66 -4.27 2.29
CA TYR A 84 -8.95 -3.00 2.49
C TYR A 84 -8.03 -2.61 1.33
N THR A 85 -8.05 -3.35 0.22
CA THR A 85 -7.21 -3.08 -0.95
C THR A 85 -8.08 -2.91 -2.18
N TYR A 86 -7.77 -1.87 -2.96
CA TYR A 86 -8.38 -1.69 -4.28
C TYR A 86 -7.63 -2.49 -5.35
N ASP A 87 -8.36 -2.87 -6.38
CA ASP A 87 -7.81 -3.54 -7.55
C ASP A 87 -6.86 -2.59 -8.32
N LEU A 88 -5.77 -3.14 -8.86
CA LEU A 88 -4.76 -2.39 -9.62
C LEU A 88 -5.27 -1.89 -10.99
N GLN A 89 -6.45 -2.30 -11.45
CA GLN A 89 -7.01 -1.93 -12.76
C GLN A 89 -7.39 -0.45 -12.95
N HIS A 90 -7.27 0.41 -11.93
CA HIS A 90 -7.69 1.83 -12.01
C HIS A 90 -6.56 2.86 -11.88
N ALA A 91 -5.28 2.45 -11.74
CA ALA A 91 -4.18 3.39 -11.54
C ALA A 91 -3.67 4.07 -12.83
N ASP A 92 -4.07 3.61 -14.01
CA ASP A 92 -3.57 4.11 -15.31
C ASP A 92 -4.36 5.30 -15.91
N TYR A 93 -5.44 5.79 -15.28
CA TYR A 93 -6.29 6.84 -15.87
C TYR A 93 -5.95 8.28 -15.45
N ALA A 94 -4.91 8.51 -14.63
CA ALA A 94 -4.57 9.85 -14.13
C ALA A 94 -3.58 10.65 -15.02
N GLY A 95 -3.24 10.16 -16.22
CA GLY A 95 -2.27 10.80 -17.13
C GLY A 95 -2.82 11.38 -18.44
N GLY A 96 -4.13 11.32 -18.68
CA GLY A 96 -4.68 11.35 -20.04
C GLY A 96 -5.54 12.54 -20.48
N LEU A 97 -5.63 13.67 -19.77
CA LEU A 97 -6.50 14.80 -20.18
C LEU A 97 -5.86 16.19 -20.04
N ALA A 98 -4.58 16.33 -20.40
CA ALA A 98 -3.90 17.63 -20.43
C ALA A 98 -3.50 18.08 -21.84
N HIS A 99 -4.31 17.84 -22.88
CA HIS A 99 -4.03 18.39 -24.22
C HIS A 99 -5.29 18.68 -25.04
N GLN A 100 -6.15 19.60 -24.58
CA GLN A 100 -7.05 20.30 -25.53
C GLN A 100 -7.48 21.69 -25.05
N LEU A 101 -6.51 22.61 -24.90
CA LEU A 101 -6.77 24.05 -24.94
C LEU A 101 -5.83 24.66 -25.99
N ARG A 102 -6.14 24.37 -27.26
CA ARG A 102 -5.53 25.09 -28.39
C ARG A 102 -6.21 26.46 -28.44
N LEU A 103 -5.46 27.48 -28.05
CA LEU A 103 -5.77 28.90 -28.19
C LEU A 103 -6.22 29.18 -29.63
N VAL A 104 -7.44 29.68 -29.80
CA VAL A 104 -7.90 30.29 -31.05
C VAL A 104 -7.51 31.77 -30.98
N PRO A 105 -6.62 32.29 -31.85
CA PRO A 105 -6.42 33.72 -31.92
C PRO A 105 -7.59 34.38 -32.65
N SER A 106 -8.19 35.39 -32.01
CA SER A 106 -9.20 36.28 -32.58
C SER A 106 -8.63 37.03 -33.81
N PRO A 107 -9.33 37.07 -34.95
CA PRO A 107 -8.97 37.99 -36.03
C PRO A 107 -9.79 39.28 -35.91
N THR A 108 -9.11 40.42 -35.83
CA THR A 108 -9.63 41.71 -36.33
C THR A 108 -8.42 42.61 -36.58
N PRO A 109 -8.46 43.39 -37.66
CA PRO A 109 -9.06 44.72 -37.57
C PRO A 109 -10.29 44.93 -38.45
#